data_AF-A0A3B8ZGW8-F1
#
_entry.id   AF-A0A3B8ZGW8-F1
#
_cell.length_a   1.000
_cell.length_b   1.000
_cell.length_c   1.000
_cell.angle_alpha   90.00
_cell.angle_beta   90.00
_cell.angle_gamma   90.00
#
_symmetry.space_group_name_H-M   'P 1'
#
loop_
_entity.id
_entity.type
_entity.pdbx_description
1 polymer ?
#
loop_
_entity_poly.entity_id
_entity_poly.type
_entity_poly.pdbx_seq_one_letter_code
_entity_poly.pdbx_strand_id
1 'polypeptide(L)'
;MAKGAGMLGPNMATMLCCVVTDAPLSTSQAQRLLQMAADRSFNNISVEGHTSTNDTMVLLANGQAGGAVLNVQEETEFAKHLLAMCIELAKQIPADGEGATHLIAV
;
A
#
# COMPACT_ATOMS: atom_id res chain seq x y z
N MET A 1 5.18 3.92 -5.29
CA MET A 1 6.55 3.41 -5.00
C MET A 1 6.57 2.91 -3.56
N ALA A 2 7.22 1.77 -3.30
CA ALA A 2 7.46 1.26 -1.95
C ALA A 2 8.93 0.88 -1.80
N LYS A 3 9.47 0.94 -0.57
CA LYS A 3 10.84 0.53 -0.24
C LYS A 3 10.86 -0.33 1.02
N GLY A 4 11.62 -1.42 0.96
CA GLY A 4 11.93 -2.34 2.04
C GLY A 4 12.66 -3.56 1.46
N ALA A 5 13.79 -3.95 2.06
CA ALA A 5 14.77 -4.87 1.46
C ALA A 5 15.55 -5.65 2.55
N GLY A 6 14.81 -6.31 3.44
CA GLY A 6 15.33 -6.83 4.73
C GLY A 6 14.58 -6.18 5.88
N MET A 7 14.18 -7.01 6.86
CA MET A 7 13.15 -6.74 7.87
C MET A 7 11.86 -6.19 7.21
N LEU A 8 10.75 -6.93 7.01
CA LEU A 8 9.41 -6.34 6.81
C LEU A 8 8.22 -7.22 7.25
N GLY A 9 7.78 -7.09 8.50
CA GLY A 9 6.33 -7.13 8.78
C GLY A 9 5.71 -5.74 8.74
N PRO A 10 4.45 -5.55 9.21
CA PRO A 10 4.02 -4.29 9.84
C PRO A 10 4.73 -4.11 11.19
N ASN A 11 6.02 -4.49 11.24
CA ASN A 11 6.79 -4.95 12.39
C ASN A 11 8.22 -5.33 11.91
N MET A 12 9.14 -4.35 11.92
CA MET A 12 10.53 -4.40 11.43
C MET A 12 10.55 -4.72 9.96
N ALA A 13 10.89 -3.81 9.04
CA ALA A 13 11.51 -2.49 9.14
C ALA A 13 10.62 -1.43 8.52
N THR A 14 11.18 -0.22 8.48
CA THR A 14 10.62 0.99 7.88
C THR A 14 10.11 0.75 6.46
N MET A 15 8.84 0.39 6.37
CA MET A 15 8.06 0.34 5.15
C MET A 15 7.65 1.78 4.82
N LEU A 16 8.19 2.33 3.73
CA LEU A 16 7.76 3.62 3.19
C LEU A 16 7.06 3.38 1.87
N CYS A 17 5.78 3.73 1.80
CA CYS A 17 4.98 3.63 0.58
C CYS A 17 4.34 4.98 0.24
N CYS A 18 4.60 5.46 -0.97
CA CYS A 18 3.99 6.66 -1.53
C CYS A 18 3.18 6.30 -2.77
N VAL A 19 1.88 6.58 -2.71
CA VAL A 19 0.92 6.48 -3.81
C VAL A 19 0.61 7.89 -4.30
N VAL A 20 0.72 8.10 -5.60
CA VAL A 20 0.41 9.37 -6.28
C VAL A 20 -0.65 9.10 -7.35
N THR A 21 -1.67 9.96 -7.42
CA THR A 21 -2.75 9.86 -8.41
C THR A 21 -3.27 11.24 -8.78
N ASP A 22 -3.85 11.33 -9.97
CA ASP A 22 -4.59 12.48 -10.50
C ASP A 22 -6.11 12.34 -10.34
N ALA A 23 -6.61 11.22 -9.80
CA ALA A 23 -8.03 11.00 -9.58
C ALA A 23 -8.66 12.05 -8.64
N PRO A 24 -9.88 12.56 -8.94
CA PRO A 24 -10.60 13.48 -8.07
C PRO A 24 -11.20 12.74 -6.86
N LEU A 25 -10.42 12.65 -5.78
CA LEU A 25 -10.83 12.04 -4.52
C LEU A 25 -11.19 13.11 -3.49
N SER A 26 -12.28 12.91 -2.76
CA SER A 26 -12.49 13.62 -1.49
C SER A 26 -11.56 13.09 -0.40
N THR A 27 -11.24 13.91 0.60
CA THR A 27 -10.36 13.51 1.72
C THR A 27 -10.84 12.26 2.45
N SER A 28 -12.16 12.09 2.61
CA SER A 28 -12.76 10.92 3.26
C SER A 28 -12.64 9.65 2.42
N GLN A 29 -12.76 9.74 1.09
CA GLN A 29 -12.48 8.63 0.19
C GLN A 29 -11.00 8.26 0.19
N ALA A 30 -10.13 9.26 0.04
CA ALA A 30 -8.68 9.07 0.07
C ALA A 30 -8.24 8.32 1.34
N GLN A 31 -8.71 8.75 2.52
CA GLN A 31 -8.40 8.09 3.79
C GLN A 31 -8.95 6.65 3.87
N ARG A 32 -10.21 6.43 3.45
CA ARG A 32 -10.84 5.10 3.49
C ARG A 32 -10.20 4.12 2.51
N LEU A 33 -9.83 4.58 1.32
CA LEU A 33 -9.13 3.80 0.30
C LEU A 33 -7.70 3.45 0.74
N LEU A 34 -6.99 4.42 1.33
CA LEU A 34 -5.66 4.23 1.90
C LEU A 34 -5.66 3.16 3.02
N GLN A 35 -6.59 3.28 3.98
CA GLN A 35 -6.74 2.32 5.07
C GLN A 35 -7.07 0.91 4.54
N MET A 36 -8.06 0.80 3.66
CA MET A 36 -8.46 -0.47 3.05
C MET A 36 -7.31 -1.15 2.29
N ALA A 37 -6.52 -0.36 1.55
CA ALA A 37 -5.36 -0.87 0.83
C ALA A 37 -4.27 -1.37 1.78
N ALA A 38 -3.91 -0.60 2.81
CA ALA A 38 -2.92 -1.00 3.81
C ALA A 38 -3.33 -2.29 4.54
N ASP A 39 -4.56 -2.35 5.04
CA ASP A 39 -5.12 -3.50 5.79
C ASP A 39 -5.21 -4.78 4.97
N ARG A 40 -5.26 -4.68 3.64
CA ARG A 40 -5.35 -5.81 2.70
C ARG A 40 -4.04 -6.10 1.95
N SER A 41 -2.96 -5.41 2.26
CA SER A 41 -1.64 -5.62 1.63
C SER A 41 -0.49 -5.58 2.65
N PHE A 42 0.07 -4.41 2.93
CA PHE A 42 1.24 -4.23 3.79
C PHE A 42 1.03 -4.67 5.24
N ASN A 43 -0.21 -4.69 5.75
CA ASN A 43 -0.51 -5.20 7.08
C ASN A 43 -0.61 -6.76 7.14
N ASN A 44 -0.50 -7.46 6.00
CA ASN A 44 -0.60 -8.93 5.90
C ASN A 44 0.71 -9.61 5.47
N ILE A 45 1.85 -8.92 5.53
CA ILE A 45 3.17 -9.50 5.21
C ILE A 45 4.03 -9.56 6.47
N SER A 46 5.00 -10.49 6.51
CA SER A 46 5.99 -10.58 7.57
C SER A 46 7.26 -11.25 7.07
N VAL A 47 8.42 -10.68 7.40
CA VAL A 47 9.75 -11.32 7.22
C VAL A 47 10.30 -11.77 8.58
N GLU A 48 10.32 -10.87 9.58
CA GLU A 48 11.06 -11.08 10.84
C GLU A 48 10.24 -10.82 12.13
N GLY A 49 9.19 -9.97 12.08
CA GLY A 49 8.12 -9.95 13.09
C GLY A 49 8.28 -9.11 14.38
N HIS A 50 8.94 -7.94 14.38
CA HIS A 50 9.12 -7.09 15.59
C HIS A 50 8.98 -5.56 15.34
N THR A 51 8.09 -4.82 16.03
CA THR A 51 7.62 -3.43 15.67
C THR A 51 8.64 -2.45 15.02
N SER A 52 8.37 -1.96 13.79
CA SER A 52 9.08 -0.82 13.17
C SER A 52 8.44 0.50 13.61
N THR A 53 9.26 1.47 14.01
CA THR A 53 8.80 2.75 14.58
C THR A 53 8.45 3.82 13.54
N ASN A 54 8.63 3.53 12.25
CA ASN A 54 8.61 4.54 11.18
C ASN A 54 7.79 4.13 9.94
N ASP A 55 7.00 3.07 10.03
CA ASP A 55 6.18 2.58 8.91
C ASP A 55 5.16 3.64 8.51
N THR A 56 5.19 4.02 7.22
CA THR A 56 4.44 5.17 6.72
C THR A 56 3.90 4.87 5.31
N MET A 57 2.59 4.99 5.14
CA MET A 57 1.94 4.99 3.84
C MET A 57 1.23 6.33 3.60
N VAL A 58 1.50 6.97 2.45
CA VAL A 58 0.90 8.25 2.07
C VAL A 58 0.24 8.12 0.70
N LEU A 59 -0.98 8.66 0.57
CA LEU A 59 -1.67 8.83 -0.70
C LEU A 59 -1.81 10.32 -1.02
N LEU A 60 -1.32 10.72 -2.19
CA LEU A 60 -1.36 12.08 -2.71
C LEU A 60 -2.24 12.10 -3.95
N ALA A 61 -3.39 12.78 -3.88
CA ALA A 61 -4.33 12.94 -4.98
C ALA A 61 -4.42 14.43 -5.37
N ASN A 62 -4.15 14.77 -6.64
CA ASN A 62 -4.13 16.16 -7.10
C ASN A 62 -5.36 16.58 -7.94
N GLY A 63 -6.24 15.65 -8.31
CA GLY A 63 -7.46 15.93 -9.07
C GLY A 63 -7.28 16.32 -10.54
N GLN A 64 -6.07 16.23 -11.11
CA GLN A 64 -5.78 16.68 -12.49
C GLN A 64 -6.44 15.84 -13.59
N ALA A 65 -6.99 14.67 -13.28
CA ALA A 65 -7.87 13.93 -14.19
C ALA A 65 -9.20 14.67 -14.46
N GLY A 66 -9.56 15.62 -13.59
CA GLY A 66 -10.76 16.45 -13.69
C GLY A 66 -12.06 15.69 -13.41
N GLY A 67 -13.18 16.39 -13.59
CA GLY A 67 -14.52 15.85 -13.33
C GLY A 67 -15.00 16.04 -11.89
N ALA A 68 -16.09 15.33 -11.55
CA ALA A 68 -16.61 15.29 -10.19
C ALA A 68 -15.79 14.33 -9.32
N VAL A 69 -15.94 14.46 -7.99
CA VAL A 69 -15.43 13.47 -7.04
C VAL A 69 -15.99 12.09 -7.36
N LEU A 70 -15.15 11.04 -7.30
CA LEU A 70 -15.52 9.68 -7.73
C LEU A 70 -16.85 9.21 -7.12
N ASN A 71 -17.74 8.68 -7.96
CA ASN A 71 -18.96 7.99 -7.52
C ASN A 71 -18.66 6.58 -7.00
N VAL A 72 -19.67 5.89 -6.47
CA VAL A 72 -19.52 4.56 -5.84
C VAL A 72 -18.90 3.52 -6.80
N GLN A 73 -19.27 3.56 -8.07
CA GLN A 73 -18.79 2.63 -9.09
C GLN A 73 -17.32 2.92 -9.46
N GLU A 74 -17.00 4.18 -9.73
CA GLU A 74 -15.64 4.63 -10.04
C GLU A 74 -14.67 4.39 -8.88
N GLU A 75 -15.12 4.69 -7.66
CA GLU A 75 -14.36 4.45 -6.43
C GLU A 75 -14.12 2.95 -6.21
N THR A 76 -15.07 2.08 -6.58
CA THR A 76 -14.93 0.61 -6.52
C THR A 76 -13.86 0.11 -7.49
N GLU A 77 -13.81 0.63 -8.73
CA GLU A 77 -12.74 0.27 -9.67
C GLU A 77 -11.38 0.84 -9.23
N PHE A 78 -11.33 2.08 -8.77
CA PHE A 78 -10.11 2.66 -8.18
C PHE A 78 -9.59 1.83 -7.00
N ALA A 79 -10.49 1.39 -6.11
CA ALA A 79 -10.14 0.54 -4.97
C ALA A 79 -9.52 -0.80 -5.42
N LYS A 80 -10.02 -1.44 -6.48
CA LYS A 80 -9.44 -2.67 -7.03
C LYS A 80 -8.02 -2.43 -7.56
N HIS A 81 -7.81 -1.37 -8.35
CA HIS A 81 -6.50 -1.06 -8.91
C HIS A 81 -5.48 -0.67 -7.83
N LEU A 82 -5.87 0.17 -6.87
CA LEU A 82 -5.06 0.53 -5.71
C LEU A 82 -4.67 -0.74 -4.92
N LEU A 83 -5.64 -1.60 -4.62
CA LEU A 83 -5.39 -2.82 -3.85
C LEU A 83 -4.48 -3.80 -4.61
N ALA A 84 -4.70 -4.01 -5.90
CA ALA A 84 -3.86 -4.90 -6.71
C ALA A 84 -2.40 -4.44 -6.74
N MET A 85 -2.16 -3.15 -6.98
CA MET A 85 -0.81 -2.55 -6.93
C MET A 85 -0.19 -2.67 -5.53
N CYS A 86 -0.94 -2.39 -4.47
CA CYS A 86 -0.41 -2.49 -3.11
C CYS A 86 -0.09 -3.94 -2.72
N ILE A 87 -0.89 -4.93 -3.14
CA ILE A 87 -0.59 -6.36 -2.97
C ILE A 87 0.67 -6.76 -3.73
N GLU A 88 0.88 -6.26 -4.95
CA GLU A 88 2.08 -6.54 -5.74
C GLU A 88 3.34 -5.99 -5.04
N LEU A 89 3.31 -4.72 -4.63
CA LEU A 89 4.40 -4.09 -3.87
C LEU A 89 4.64 -4.79 -2.53
N ALA A 90 3.57 -5.18 -1.82
CA ALA A 90 3.65 -5.93 -0.58
C ALA A 90 4.30 -7.31 -0.75
N LYS A 91 4.18 -7.96 -1.92
CA LYS A 91 4.84 -9.25 -2.21
C LYS A 91 6.31 -9.12 -2.59
N GLN A 92 6.72 -8.01 -3.20
CA GLN A 92 8.13 -7.74 -3.52
C GLN A 92 8.97 -7.59 -2.24
N ILE A 93 8.39 -6.96 -1.23
CA ILE A 93 9.00 -6.69 0.09
C ILE A 93 9.59 -7.94 0.79
N PRO A 94 8.85 -9.04 1.04
CA PRO A 94 9.41 -10.24 1.65
C PRO A 94 10.23 -11.10 0.67
N ALA A 95 10.01 -10.94 -0.63
CA ALA A 95 10.84 -11.60 -1.65
C ALA A 95 12.26 -11.00 -1.74
N ASP A 96 12.41 -9.72 -1.38
CA ASP A 96 13.68 -8.99 -1.23
C ASP A 96 14.13 -8.92 0.25
N GLY A 97 13.67 -9.86 1.08
CA GLY A 97 14.11 -10.00 2.48
C GLY A 97 15.59 -10.38 2.58
N GLU A 98 16.26 -9.97 3.66
CA GLU A 98 17.70 -10.23 3.82
C GLU A 98 17.96 -11.74 3.93
N GLY A 99 18.70 -12.30 2.97
CA GLY A 99 18.94 -13.74 2.88
C GLY A 99 17.73 -14.58 2.42
N ALA A 100 16.63 -13.96 1.98
CA ALA A 100 15.47 -14.66 1.46
C ALA A 100 15.80 -15.42 0.15
N THR A 101 15.41 -16.69 0.07
CA THR A 101 15.55 -17.53 -1.12
C THR A 101 14.20 -17.94 -1.73
N HIS A 102 13.13 -17.87 -0.94
CA HIS A 102 11.78 -18.26 -1.33
C HIS A 102 10.73 -17.37 -0.63
N LEU A 103 9.68 -17.02 -1.38
CA LEU A 103 8.49 -16.38 -0.83
C LEU A 103 7.49 -17.45 -0.36
N ILE A 104 6.96 -17.30 0.86
CA ILE A 104 5.91 -18.15 1.43
C ILE A 104 4.61 -17.34 1.48
N ALA A 105 3.49 -17.97 1.11
CA ALA A 105 2.14 -17.44 1.25
C ALA A 105 1.27 -18.47 1.98
N VAL A 106 0.40 -17.99 2.87
CA VAL A 106 -0.46 -18.79 3.77
C VAL A 106 -1.91 -18.32 3.62
#